data_AF-A0A2V6PHV9-F1
#
_entry.id   AF-A0A2V6PHV9-F1
#
_cell.length_a   1.000
_cell.length_b   1.000
_cell.length_c   1.000
_cell.angle_alpha   90.00
_cell.angle_beta   90.00
_cell.angle_gamma   90.00
#
_symmetry.space_group_name_H-M   'P 1'
#
loop_
_entity.id
_entity.type
_entity.pdbx_description
1 polymer ?
#
loop_
_entity_poly.entity_id
_entity_poly.type
_entity_poly.pdbx_seq_one_letter_code
_entity_poly.pdbx_strand_id
1 'polypeptide(L)' 'AVVEELKKLSKSTKDKKEIAQVATIASNNDKTIGNLIAEAMEKVGKDGVITVEESKSADTALDVVEGM' A
#
# COMPACT_ATOMS: atom_id res chain seq x y z
N ALA A 1 7.45 19.97 21.55
CA ALA A 1 6.19 19.69 22.25
C ALA A 1 5.14 19.05 21.33
N VAL A 2 4.56 19.74 20.33
CA VAL A 2 3.45 19.20 19.51
C VAL A 2 3.83 17.94 18.71
N VAL A 3 5.04 17.89 18.14
CA VAL A 3 5.50 16.74 17.33
C VAL A 3 5.55 15.43 18.12
N GLU A 4 5.93 15.48 19.40
CA GLU A 4 5.99 14.27 20.24
C GLU A 4 4.59 13.75 20.55
N GLU A 5 3.61 14.64 20.75
CA GLU A 5 2.25 14.25 21.04
C GLU A 5 1.56 13.62 19.82
N LEU A 6 1.83 14.15 18.62
CA LEU A 6 1.37 13.53 17.37
C LEU A 6 1.96 12.14 17.17
N LYS A 7 3.22 11.91 17.55
CA LYS A 7 3.83 10.57 17.51
C LYS A 7 3.13 9.59 18.45
N LYS A 8 2.76 10.01 19.67
CA LYS A 8 2.01 9.14 20.62
C LYS A 8 0.61 8.79 20.11
N LEU A 9 -0.04 9.72 19.41
CA LEU A 9 -1.37 9.51 18.83
C LEU A 9 -1.35 8.69 17.55
N SER A 10 -0.19 8.59 16.87
CA SER A 10 -0.08 7.86 15.62
C SER A 10 -0.37 6.37 15.81
N LYS A 11 -1.15 5.81 14.88
CA LYS A 11 -1.43 4.38 14.81
C LYS A 11 -0.78 3.82 13.57
N SER A 12 0.20 2.95 13.75
CA SER A 12 0.74 2.16 12.64
C SER A 12 -0.30 1.12 12.21
N THR A 13 -0.51 1.02 10.91
CA THR A 13 -1.26 -0.09 10.31
C THR A 13 -0.47 -1.38 10.48
N LYS A 14 -1.13 -2.44 10.96
CA LYS A 14 -0.50 -3.75 11.21
C LYS A 14 -1.06 -4.83 10.30
N ASP A 15 -2.35 -4.71 9.96
CA ASP A 15 -3.05 -5.76 9.25
C ASP A 15 -3.29 -5.39 7.78
N LYS A 16 -3.28 -6.39 6.90
CA LYS A 16 -3.65 -6.23 5.48
C LYS A 16 -4.99 -5.51 5.31
N LYS A 17 -5.97 -5.80 6.18
CA LYS A 17 -7.29 -5.15 6.14
C LYS A 17 -7.22 -3.65 6.41
N GLU A 18 -6.39 -3.23 7.37
CA GLU A 18 -6.20 -1.80 7.66
C GLU A 18 -5.52 -1.10 6.48
N ILE A 19 -4.49 -1.74 5.90
CA ILE A 19 -3.80 -1.23 4.70
C ILE A 19 -4.78 -1.11 3.54
N ALA A 20 -5.59 -2.14 3.26
CA ALA A 20 -6.60 -2.11 2.20
C ALA A 20 -7.64 -1.01 2.41
N GLN A 21 -8.09 -0.79 3.64
CA GLN A 21 -9.05 0.27 3.96
C GLN A 21 -8.45 1.66 3.72
N VAL A 22 -7.23 1.91 4.22
CA VAL A 22 -6.54 3.18 4.02
C VAL A 22 -6.24 3.40 2.53
N ALA A 23 -5.77 2.37 1.83
CA ALA A 23 -5.48 2.42 0.40
C ALA A 23 -6.74 2.66 -0.44
N THR A 24 -7.87 2.05 -0.08
CA THR A 24 -9.17 2.30 -0.72
C THR A 24 -9.59 3.76 -0.57
N ILE A 25 -9.49 4.32 0.63
CA ILE A 25 -9.86 5.72 0.90
C ILE A 25 -8.93 6.67 0.14
N ALA A 26 -7.61 6.40 0.13
CA ALA A 26 -6.62 7.19 -0.60
C ALA A 26 -6.83 7.11 -2.12
N SER A 27 -7.34 5.98 -2.62
CA SER A 27 -7.63 5.75 -4.04
C SER A 27 -9.04 6.20 -4.44
N ASN A 28 -9.56 7.27 -3.82
CA ASN A 28 -10.88 7.83 -4.10
C ASN A 28 -12.04 6.81 -3.97
N ASN A 29 -11.99 5.98 -2.92
CA ASN A 29 -12.93 4.87 -2.65
C ASN A 29 -12.91 3.72 -3.66
N ASP A 30 -11.85 3.58 -4.46
CA ASP A 30 -11.66 2.42 -5.32
C ASP A 30 -11.17 1.21 -4.50
N LYS A 31 -12.07 0.23 -4.32
CA LYS A 31 -11.77 -1.02 -3.61
C LYS A 31 -10.84 -1.95 -4.39
N THR A 32 -10.91 -1.92 -5.71
CA THR A 32 -10.08 -2.77 -6.57
C THR A 32 -8.62 -2.35 -6.42
N ILE A 33 -8.34 -1.05 -6.54
CA ILE A 33 -7.01 -0.48 -6.34
C ILE A 33 -6.55 -0.63 -4.89
N GLY A 34 -7.43 -0.37 -3.91
CA GLY A 34 -7.09 -0.53 -2.50
C GLY A 34 -6.66 -1.95 -2.12
N ASN A 35 -7.36 -2.96 -2.66
CA ASN A 35 -6.99 -4.37 -2.47
C ASN A 35 -5.69 -4.72 -3.17
N LEU A 36 -5.48 -4.25 -4.40
CA LEU A 36 -4.25 -4.49 -5.16
C LEU A 36 -3.02 -3.92 -4.43
N ILE A 37 -3.12 -2.70 -3.89
CA ILE A 37 -2.05 -2.08 -3.10
C ILE A 37 -1.78 -2.90 -1.84
N ALA A 38 -2.82 -3.34 -1.14
CA ALA A 38 -2.65 -4.15 0.07
C ALA A 38 -1.99 -5.52 -0.23
N GLU A 39 -2.31 -6.14 -1.36
CA GLU A 39 -1.64 -7.35 -1.84
C GLU A 39 -0.18 -7.10 -2.23
N ALA A 40 0.11 -6.00 -2.92
CA ALA A 40 1.47 -5.60 -3.26
C ALA A 40 2.31 -5.39 -2.00
N MET A 41 1.80 -4.61 -1.03
CA MET A 41 2.46 -4.35 0.26
C MET A 41 2.69 -5.62 1.08
N GLU A 42 1.76 -6.59 1.04
CA GLU A 42 1.92 -7.87 1.72
C GLU A 42 3.04 -8.73 1.10
N LYS A 43 3.15 -8.74 -0.24
CA LYS A 43 4.20 -9.49 -0.93
C LYS A 43 5.59 -8.84 -0.83
N VAL A 44 5.64 -7.51 -0.84
CA VAL A 44 6.88 -6.70 -0.82
C VAL A 44 7.43 -6.50 0.60
N GLY A 45 6.57 -6.58 1.62
CA GLY A 45 6.97 -6.39 3.01
C GLY A 45 7.13 -4.92 3.39
N LYS A 46 7.61 -4.68 4.62
CA LYS A 46 7.57 -3.35 5.25
C LYS A 46 8.58 -2.35 4.66
N ASP A 47 9.71 -2.86 4.18
CA ASP A 47 10.83 -2.07 3.66
C ASP A 47 10.97 -2.16 2.15
N GLY A 48 10.08 -2.87 1.48
CA GLY A 48 10.18 -3.06 0.04
C GLY A 48 9.57 -1.89 -0.75
N VAL A 49 9.96 -1.80 -2.02
CA VAL A 49 9.65 -0.67 -2.90
C VAL A 49 8.62 -1.11 -3.95
N ILE A 50 7.56 -0.33 -4.11
CA ILE A 50 6.58 -0.52 -5.18
C ILE A 50 6.91 0.44 -6.32
N THR A 51 7.19 -0.09 -7.49
CA THR A 51 7.36 0.67 -8.74
C THR A 51 6.12 0.49 -9.60
N VAL A 52 5.69 1.58 -10.25
CA VAL A 52 4.57 1.55 -11.20
C VAL A 52 5.13 1.78 -12.59
N GLU A 53 4.82 0.87 -13.51
CA GLU A 53 5.17 0.98 -14.91
C GLU A 53 3.92 1.08 -15.77
N GLU A 54 3.97 1.91 -16.81
CA GLU A 54 2.87 2.02 -17.77
C GLU A 54 2.94 0.86 -18.76
N SER A 55 1.96 -0.05 -18.69
CA SER A 55 1.82 -1.13 -19.65
C SER A 55 0.94 -0.70 -20.83
N LYS A 56 1.23 -1.26 -22.01
CA LYS A 56 0.41 -1.06 -23.22
C LYS A 56 -0.89 -1.90 -23.20
N SER A 57 -1.00 -2.83 -22.26
CA SER A 57 -2.17 -3.70 -22.07
C SER A 57 -3.18 -3.06 -21.12
N ALA A 58 -4.47 -3.40 -21.29
CA ALA A 58 -5.54 -2.93 -20.40
C ALA A 58 -5.56 -3.64 -19.03
N ASP A 59 -4.82 -4.74 -18.91
CA ASP A 59 -4.77 -5.56 -17.69
C ASP A 59 -3.75 -5.01 -16.70
N THR A 60 -4.12 -5.01 -15.42
CA THR A 60 -3.21 -4.67 -14.32
C THR A 60 -2.56 -5.95 -13.81
N ALA A 61 -1.23 -6.01 -13.85
CA ALA A 61 -0.43 -7.11 -13.34
C ALA A 61 0.36 -6.68 -12.09
N LEU A 62 0.62 -7.64 -11.19
CA LEU A 62 1.46 -7.46 -10.02
C LEU A 62 2.58 -8.50 -10.06
N ASP A 63 3.78 -8.03 -10.39
CA ASP A 63 4.99 -8.84 -10.40
C ASP A 63 5.88 -8.47 -9.19
N VAL A 64 6.45 -9.50 -8.56
CA VAL A 64 7.36 -9.33 -7.43
C VAL A 64 8.74 -9.78 -7.87
N VAL A 65 9.71 -8.86 -7.80
CA VAL A 65 11.11 -9.16 -8.14
C VAL A 65 11.90 -9.21 -6.84
N GLU A 66 12.39 -10.38 -6.48
CA GLU A 66 13.35 -10.55 -5.38
C GLU A 66 14.74 -10.07 -5.86
N GLY A 67 14.98 -8.76 -5.84
CA GLY A 67 16.27 -8.26 -6.32
C GLY A 67 16.48 -6.76 -6.32
N MET A 68 16.83 -6.24 -5.13
CA MET A 68 17.93 -5.28 -4.90
C MET A 68 18.44 -5.42 -3.47
#